data_AF-A0A5P2CJN2-F1
#
_entry.id   AF-A0A5P2CJN2-F1
#
_cell.length_a   1.000
_cell.length_b   1.000
_cell.length_c   1.000
_cell.angle_alpha   90.00
_cell.angle_beta   90.00
_cell.angle_gamma   90.00
#
_symmetry.space_group_name_H-M   'P 1'
#
loop_
_entity.id
_entity.type
_entity.pdbx_description
1 polymer ?
#
loop_
_entity_poly.entity_id
_entity_poly.type
_entity_poly.pdbx_seq_one_letter_code
_entity_poly.pdbx_strand_id
1 'polypeptide(L)' 'MSRSEPLEFDDYLKSIGDDKLVVDMLVGDLQRVIEYPKLGFAIEQEVPEDVHAAYESLIRDGFTSRLIVS' A
#
# COMPACT_ATOMS: atom_id res chain seq x y z
N MET A 1 -10.94 10.54 -23.85
CA MET A 1 -9.95 9.66 -23.22
C MET A 1 -9.21 10.49 -22.19
N SER A 2 -9.51 10.32 -20.90
CA SER A 2 -8.75 11.01 -19.85
C SER A 2 -7.47 10.21 -19.62
N ARG A 3 -6.32 10.81 -19.93
CA ARG A 3 -5.02 10.30 -19.51
C ARG A 3 -4.69 11.07 -18.25
N SER A 4 -4.50 10.38 -17.13
CA SER A 4 -3.94 10.98 -15.93
C SER A 4 -2.67 11.74 -16.32
N GLU A 5 -2.55 13.00 -15.91
CA GLU A 5 -1.30 13.72 -16.10
C GLU A 5 -0.19 12.95 -15.38
N PRO A 6 0.97 12.72 -16.01
CA PRO A 6 2.09 12.09 -15.34
C PRO A 6 2.53 13.01 -14.21
N LEU A 7 2.27 12.56 -12.99
CA LEU A 7 2.70 13.20 -11.75
C LEU A 7 3.89 12.41 -11.23
N GLU A 8 5.00 13.10 -10.97
CA GLU A 8 6.14 12.50 -10.29
C GLU A 8 5.76 12.15 -8.84
N PHE A 9 6.40 11.13 -8.29
CA PHE A 9 6.08 10.66 -6.93
C PHE A 9 6.22 11.78 -5.89
N ASP A 10 7.28 12.57 -5.97
CA ASP A 10 7.52 13.70 -5.06
C ASP A 10 6.42 14.77 -5.16
N ASP A 11 5.89 15.00 -6.34
CA ASP A 11 4.83 15.99 -6.56
C ASP A 11 3.48 15.45 -6.08
N TYR A 12 3.27 14.13 -6.17
CA TYR A 12 2.13 13.46 -5.55
C TYR A 12 2.17 13.55 -4.02
N LEU A 13 3.32 13.28 -3.41
CA LEU A 13 3.53 13.44 -1.96
C LEU A 13 3.20 14.86 -1.50
N LYS A 14 3.77 15.88 -2.19
CA LYS A 14 3.48 17.29 -1.91
C LYS A 14 1.98 17.63 -2.03
N SER A 15 1.28 17.03 -2.98
CA SER A 15 -0.16 17.27 -3.17
C SER A 15 -1.02 16.77 -2.01
N ILE A 16 -0.60 15.67 -1.36
CA ILE A 16 -1.27 15.11 -0.18
C ILE A 16 -0.83 15.84 1.09
N GLY A 17 0.44 16.23 1.16
CA GLY A 17 1.02 16.97 2.28
C GLY A 17 1.28 16.14 3.54
N ASP A 18 1.13 14.82 3.43
CA ASP A 18 1.39 13.86 4.51
C ASP A 18 2.01 12.59 3.93
N ASP A 19 3.34 12.56 3.87
CA ASP A 19 4.11 11.45 3.32
C ASP A 19 3.86 10.16 4.10
N LYS A 20 3.66 10.26 5.43
CA LYS A 20 3.35 9.10 6.26
C LYS A 20 2.01 8.50 5.85
N LEU A 21 1.00 9.33 5.60
CA LEU A 21 -0.31 8.87 5.15
C LEU A 21 -0.22 8.12 3.80
N VAL A 22 0.63 8.59 2.88
CA VAL A 22 0.84 7.90 1.61
C VAL A 22 1.43 6.51 1.82
N VAL A 23 2.45 6.40 2.68
CA VAL A 23 3.03 5.09 3.01
C VAL A 23 2.03 4.19 3.74
N ASP A 24 1.27 4.75 4.69
CA ASP A 24 0.19 4.02 5.38
C ASP A 24 -0.83 3.45 4.37
N MET A 25 -1.20 4.22 3.34
CA MET A 25 -2.11 3.77 2.27
C MET A 25 -1.50 2.60 1.49
N LEU A 26 -0.24 2.71 1.05
CA LEU A 26 0.44 1.65 0.30
C LEU A 26 0.55 0.36 1.12
N VAL A 27 0.88 0.45 2.40
CA VAL A 27 0.94 -0.70 3.33
C VAL A 27 -0.44 -1.36 3.45
N GLY A 28 -1.50 -0.57 3.67
CA GLY A 28 -2.86 -1.09 3.75
C GLY A 28 -3.34 -1.75 2.45
N ASP A 29 -2.97 -1.20 1.29
CA ASP A 29 -3.34 -1.75 -0.01
C ASP A 29 -2.62 -3.08 -0.29
N LEU A 30 -1.33 -3.18 0.05
CA LEU A 30 -0.60 -4.44 -0.06
C LEU A 30 -1.16 -5.52 0.88
N GLN A 31 -1.57 -5.16 2.10
CA GLN A 31 -2.26 -6.11 2.98
C GLN A 31 -3.54 -6.66 2.32
N ARG A 32 -4.30 -5.84 1.59
CA ARG A 32 -5.50 -6.31 0.88
C ARG A 32 -5.17 -7.26 -0.26
N VAL A 33 -4.10 -6.99 -1.02
CA VAL A 33 -3.60 -7.93 -2.04
C VAL A 33 -3.34 -9.32 -1.44
N ILE A 34 -2.81 -9.37 -0.20
CA ILE A 34 -2.49 -10.61 0.50
C ILE A 34 -3.72 -11.27 1.16
N GLU A 35 -4.59 -10.48 1.81
CA GLU A 35 -5.67 -11.02 2.65
C GLU A 35 -6.99 -11.24 1.90
N TYR A 36 -7.32 -10.41 0.91
CA TYR A 36 -8.61 -10.49 0.22
C TYR A 36 -8.83 -11.75 -0.61
N PRO A 37 -7.81 -12.40 -1.22
CA PRO A 37 -7.99 -13.69 -1.86
C PRO A 37 -8.53 -14.77 -0.90
N LYS A 38 -8.12 -14.74 0.37
CA LYS A 38 -8.59 -15.68 1.42
C LYS A 38 -10.08 -15.52 1.72
N LEU A 39 -10.64 -14.34 1.45
CA LEU A 39 -12.05 -14.01 1.65
C LEU A 39 -12.88 -14.09 0.35
N GLY A 40 -12.25 -14.43 -0.78
CA GLY A 40 -12.91 -14.50 -2.09
C GLY A 40 -13.20 -13.13 -2.72
N PHE A 41 -12.60 -12.04 -2.21
CA PHE A 41 -12.80 -10.69 -2.76
C PHE A 41 -11.83 -10.35 -3.90
N ALA A 42 -10.74 -11.10 -4.03
CA ALA A 42 -9.72 -10.88 -5.06
C ALA A 42 -9.14 -12.22 -5.56
N ILE A 43 -8.46 -12.19 -6.71
CA ILE A 43 -7.66 -13.31 -7.22
C ILE A 43 -6.28 -13.26 -6.56
N GLU A 44 -5.77 -14.39 -6.12
CA GLU A 44 -4.43 -14.51 -5.53
C GLU A 44 -3.35 -14.01 -6.49
N GLN A 45 -2.43 -13.20 -5.96
CA GLN A 45 -1.25 -12.69 -6.67
C GLN A 45 0.00 -13.17 -5.93
N GLU A 46 1.03 -13.56 -6.68
CA GLU A 46 2.35 -13.82 -6.09
C GLU A 46 2.94 -12.48 -5.63
N VAL A 47 3.26 -12.38 -4.35
CA VAL A 47 3.97 -11.23 -3.78
C VAL A 47 5.42 -11.66 -3.56
N PRO A 48 6.39 -11.02 -4.24
CA PRO A 48 7.81 -11.33 -4.07
C PRO A 48 8.27 -11.21 -2.61
N GLU A 49 9.26 -12.02 -2.23
CA GLU A 49 9.76 -12.08 -0.85
C GLU A 49 10.31 -10.74 -0.35
N ASP A 50 10.99 -9.99 -1.21
CA ASP A 50 11.51 -8.65 -0.90
C ASP A 50 10.39 -7.63 -0.64
N VAL A 51 9.29 -7.73 -1.38
CA VAL A 51 8.08 -6.93 -1.17
C VAL A 51 7.43 -7.28 0.18
N HIS A 52 7.34 -8.57 0.51
CA HIS A 52 6.88 -9.01 1.83
C HIS A 52 7.77 -8.50 2.96
N ALA A 53 9.10 -8.59 2.82
CA ALA A 53 10.04 -8.12 3.82
C ALA A 53 9.95 -6.60 4.04
N ALA A 54 9.79 -5.83 2.97
CA ALA A 54 9.58 -4.38 3.04
C ALA A 54 8.26 -4.02 3.76
N TYR A 55 7.17 -4.70 3.42
CA TYR A 55 5.88 -4.57 4.09
C TYR A 55 5.98 -4.79 5.61
N GLU A 56 6.60 -5.89 6.02
CA GLU A 56 6.82 -6.20 7.44
C GLU A 56 7.71 -5.17 8.14
N SER A 57 8.71 -4.61 7.44
CA SER A 57 9.54 -3.54 7.99
C SER A 57 8.73 -2.26 8.24
N LEU A 58 7.90 -1.86 7.28
CA LEU A 58 7.06 -0.67 7.42
C LEU A 58 6.04 -0.81 8.55
N ILE A 59 5.48 -2.01 8.75
CA ILE A 59 4.62 -2.27 9.91
C ILE A 59 5.38 -2.07 11.22
N ARG A 60 6.59 -2.64 11.34
CA ARG A 60 7.44 -2.47 12.53
C ARG A 60 7.81 -1.01 12.78
N ASP A 61 7.98 -0.23 11.72
CA ASP A 61 8.29 1.20 11.79
C ASP A 61 7.06 2.08 12.09
N GLY A 62 5.86 1.49 12.22
CA GLY A 62 4.65 2.17 12.68
C GLY A 62 3.72 2.66 11.55
N PHE A 63 3.88 2.16 10.33
CA PHE A 63 3.00 2.49 9.21
C PHE A 63 1.72 1.64 9.20
N THR A 64 0.90 1.74 10.24
CA THR A 64 -0.20 0.79 10.52
C THR A 64 -1.60 1.39 10.41
N SER A 65 -1.75 2.69 10.13
CA SER A 65 -3.05 3.40 10.29
C SER A 65 -4.15 2.95 9.32
N ARG A 66 -3.78 2.22 8.25
CA ARG A 66 -4.70 1.68 7.22
C ARG A 66 -4.78 0.17 7.19
N LEU A 67 -4.11 -0.52 8.13
CA LEU A 67 -4.23 -1.97 8.24
C LEU A 67 -5.67 -2.36 8.59
N ILE A 68 -6.12 -3.47 8.04
CA ILE A 68 -7.32 -4.17 8.48
C ILE A 68 -7.02 -4.69 9.88
N VAL A 69 -7.79 -4.20 10.85
CA VAL A 69 -7.76 -4.71 12.22
C VAL A 69 -8.53 -6.03 12.25
N SER A 70 -7.94 -7.04 12.86
CA SER A 70 -8.65 -8.26 13.26
C SER A 70 -9.59 -8.01 14.42
#